data_AF-A0A5C8AJV1-F1
#
_entry.id   AF-A0A5C8AJV1-F1
#
_cell.length_a   1.000
_cell.length_b   1.000
_cell.length_c   1.000
_cell.angle_alpha   90.00
_cell.angle_beta   90.00
_cell.angle_gamma   90.00
#
_symmetry.space_group_name_H-M   'P 1'
#
loop_
_entity.id
_entity.type
_entity.pdbx_description
1 polymer ?
#
loop_
_entity_poly.entity_id
_entity_poly.type
_entity_poly.pdbx_seq_one_letter_code
_entity_poly.pdbx_strand_id
1 'polypeptide(L)'
;MKKLFQTSFNPAYLDVTLLFARVVISCMMLTHGLPKMQELLAGNYQFADPIGLGMKTSLILAVFTEVVLSICMILGLAFRISTIGLLVTMLIAAFVTHAGDPLEVKEKALLYLLVYAILAVAGSGKYAVDHFISKKLNS
;
A
#
# COMPACT_ATOMS: atom_id res chain seq x y z
N MET A 1 -17.15 32.38 2.97
CA MET A 1 -15.87 32.65 2.29
C MET A 1 -14.63 32.40 3.17
N LYS A 2 -14.59 32.76 4.48
CA LYS A 2 -13.42 32.50 5.36
C LYS A 2 -13.01 31.03 5.54
N LYS A 3 -13.91 30.06 5.33
CA LYS A 3 -13.61 28.61 5.44
C LYS A 3 -12.86 28.03 4.24
N LEU A 4 -12.81 28.72 3.10
CA LEU A 4 -12.16 28.21 1.88
C LEU A 4 -10.62 28.29 1.94
N PHE A 5 -10.09 29.21 2.75
CA PHE A 5 -8.64 29.43 2.92
C PHE A 5 -8.17 29.03 4.32
N GLN A 6 -8.87 28.08 4.96
CA GLN A 6 -8.55 27.66 6.31
C GLN A 6 -7.39 26.67 6.28
N THR A 7 -6.25 27.03 6.87
CA THR A 7 -5.01 26.24 6.89
C THR A 7 -4.82 25.44 8.18
N SER A 8 -5.74 25.58 9.15
CA SER A 8 -5.72 24.86 10.43
C SER A 8 -6.40 23.51 10.30
N PHE A 9 -5.75 22.44 10.79
CA PHE A 9 -6.33 21.11 10.84
C PHE A 9 -6.96 20.83 12.20
N ASN A 10 -8.13 20.18 12.19
CA ASN A 10 -8.66 19.55 13.40
C ASN A 10 -8.06 18.14 13.52
N PRO A 11 -7.40 17.80 14.64
CA PRO A 11 -6.81 16.47 14.85
C PRO A 11 -7.78 15.32 14.59
N ALA A 12 -9.06 15.46 14.97
CA ALA A 12 -10.07 14.43 14.75
C ALA A 12 -10.36 14.20 13.26
N TYR A 13 -10.41 15.28 12.46
CA TYR A 13 -10.60 15.14 11.00
C TYR A 13 -9.36 14.58 10.31
N LEU A 14 -8.17 14.86 10.84
CA LEU A 14 -6.92 14.29 10.33
C LEU A 14 -6.90 12.76 10.53
N ASP A 15 -7.27 12.27 11.71
CA ASP A 15 -7.37 10.83 11.97
C ASP A 15 -8.37 10.12 11.04
N VAL A 16 -9.53 10.73 10.79
CA VAL A 16 -10.53 10.21 9.85
C VAL A 16 -10.00 10.22 8.42
N THR A 17 -9.27 11.27 8.04
CA THR A 17 -8.67 11.40 6.70
C THR A 17 -7.61 10.32 6.47
N LEU A 18 -6.76 10.04 7.47
CA LEU A 18 -5.76 8.96 7.39
C LEU A 18 -6.41 7.59 7.30
N LEU A 19 -7.49 7.35 8.05
CA LEU A 19 -8.25 6.11 7.94
C LEU A 19 -8.84 5.96 6.53
N PHE A 20 -9.47 7.00 6.01
CA PHE A 20 -10.06 6.99 4.69
C PHE A 20 -9.01 6.76 3.59
N ALA A 21 -7.90 7.51 3.62
CA ALA A 21 -6.80 7.36 2.67
C ALA A 21 -6.26 5.94 2.65
N ARG A 22 -6.08 5.34 3.84
CA ARG A 22 -5.60 3.98 4.03
C ARG A 22 -6.57 2.93 3.48
N VAL A 23 -7.86 3.04 3.77
CA VAL A 23 -8.87 2.10 3.26
C VAL A 23 -8.96 2.19 1.74
N VAL A 24 -9.05 3.40 1.19
CA VAL A 24 -9.20 3.61 -0.25
C VAL A 24 -7.98 3.08 -1.01
N ILE A 25 -6.77 3.48 -0.63
CA ILE A 25 -5.56 3.07 -1.37
C ILE A 25 -5.35 1.55 -1.30
N SER A 26 -5.62 0.93 -0.15
CA SER A 26 -5.51 -0.52 0.00
C SER A 26 -6.59 -1.26 -0.78
N CYS A 27 -7.84 -0.77 -0.79
CA CYS A 27 -8.89 -1.36 -1.60
C CYS A 27 -8.57 -1.27 -3.10
N MET A 28 -8.01 -0.15 -3.55
CA MET A 28 -7.54 -0.02 -4.93
C MET A 28 -6.38 -0.97 -5.22
N MET A 29 -5.44 -1.15 -4.29
CA MET A 29 -4.35 -2.12 -4.44
C MET A 29 -4.85 -3.57 -4.53
N LEU A 30 -5.91 -3.92 -3.80
CA LEU A 30 -6.54 -5.26 -3.91
C LEU A 30 -7.02 -5.56 -5.34
N THR A 31 -7.38 -4.55 -6.13
CA THR A 31 -7.73 -4.77 -7.55
C THR A 31 -6.55 -5.24 -8.40
N HIS A 32 -5.31 -4.96 -7.97
CA HIS A 32 -4.09 -5.46 -8.60
C HIS A 32 -3.66 -6.83 -8.02
N GLY A 33 -3.85 -7.03 -6.72
CA GLY A 33 -3.47 -8.27 -6.04
C GLY A 33 -4.41 -9.45 -6.30
N LEU A 34 -5.72 -9.22 -6.44
CA LEU A 34 -6.71 -10.28 -6.64
C LEU A 34 -6.51 -11.06 -7.96
N PRO A 35 -6.28 -10.41 -9.13
CA PRO A 35 -5.97 -11.13 -10.36
C PRO A 35 -4.70 -11.99 -10.24
N LYS A 36 -3.64 -11.46 -9.61
CA LYS A 36 -2.39 -12.22 -9.38
C LYS A 36 -2.60 -13.41 -8.46
N MET A 37 -3.47 -13.27 -7.46
CA MET A 37 -3.85 -14.38 -6.59
C MET A 37 -4.59 -15.47 -7.37
N GLN A 38 -5.47 -15.10 -8.29
CA GLN A 38 -6.16 -16.05 -9.17
C GLN A 38 -5.17 -16.78 -10.09
N GLU A 39 -4.21 -16.06 -10.70
CA GLU A 39 -3.15 -16.66 -11.52
C GLU A 39 -2.31 -17.67 -10.71
N LEU A 40 -1.94 -17.29 -9.47
CA LEU A 40 -1.20 -18.16 -8.56
C LEU A 40 -1.97 -19.43 -8.21
N LEU A 41 -3.27 -19.32 -7.92
CA LEU A 41 -4.14 -20.45 -7.59
C LEU A 41 -4.42 -21.34 -8.80
N ALA A 42 -4.47 -20.76 -10.00
CA ALA A 42 -4.60 -21.48 -11.26
C ALA A 42 -3.32 -22.21 -11.68
N GLY A 43 -2.20 -21.97 -10.99
CA GLY A 43 -0.89 -22.51 -11.35
C GLY A 43 -0.27 -21.87 -12.59
N ASN A 44 -0.78 -20.70 -13.02
CA ASN A 44 -0.22 -19.92 -14.11
C ASN A 44 0.85 -18.97 -13.57
N TYR A 45 2.11 -19.38 -13.64
CA TYR A 45 3.25 -18.61 -13.12
C TYR A 45 3.85 -17.65 -14.17
N GLN A 46 3.09 -17.21 -15.17
CA GLN A 46 3.55 -16.19 -16.12
C GLN A 46 3.52 -14.81 -15.48
N PHE A 47 4.50 -14.56 -14.62
CA PHE A 47 4.69 -13.29 -13.94
C PHE A 47 6.09 -12.75 -14.23
N ALA A 48 6.22 -11.42 -14.24
CA ALA A 48 7.53 -10.79 -14.38
C ALA A 48 8.45 -11.22 -13.23
N ASP A 49 9.73 -11.45 -13.54
CA ASP A 49 10.74 -11.77 -12.53
C ASP A 49 11.77 -10.63 -12.40
N PRO A 50 11.39 -9.50 -11.78
CA PRO A 50 12.22 -8.31 -11.76
C PRO A 50 13.52 -8.47 -10.97
N ILE A 51 13.57 -9.41 -10.01
CA ILE A 51 14.72 -9.61 -9.11
C ILE A 51 15.51 -10.90 -9.47
N GLY A 52 15.02 -11.71 -10.41
CA GLY A 52 15.66 -12.98 -10.77
C GLY A 52 15.47 -14.08 -9.72
N LEU A 53 14.38 -14.04 -8.94
CA LEU A 53 14.06 -15.02 -7.89
C LEU A 53 13.23 -16.21 -8.42
N GLY A 54 12.89 -16.18 -9.70
CA GLY A 54 11.96 -17.08 -10.37
C GLY A 54 10.54 -16.49 -10.41
N MET A 55 9.86 -16.70 -11.54
CA MET A 55 8.51 -16.16 -11.79
C MET A 55 7.49 -16.56 -10.70
N LYS A 56 7.54 -17.81 -10.22
CA LYS A 56 6.68 -18.31 -9.15
C LYS A 56 6.92 -17.58 -7.83
N THR A 57 8.17 -17.41 -7.44
CA THR A 57 8.55 -16.73 -6.18
C THR A 57 8.14 -15.25 -6.23
N SER A 58 8.41 -14.60 -7.36
CA SER A 58 8.04 -13.21 -7.62
C SER A 58 6.51 -13.01 -7.59
N LEU A 59 5.74 -13.94 -8.15
CA LEU A 59 4.27 -13.92 -8.08
C LEU A 59 3.75 -14.09 -6.65
N ILE A 60 4.29 -15.06 -5.89
CA ILE A 60 3.91 -15.28 -4.49
C ILE A 60 4.19 -14.03 -3.66
N LEU A 61 5.35 -13.41 -3.83
CA LEU A 61 5.74 -12.22 -3.07
C LEU A 61 4.88 -11.01 -3.44
N ALA A 62 4.53 -10.85 -4.72
CA ALA A 62 3.62 -9.82 -5.20
C ALA A 62 2.22 -10.00 -4.61
N VAL A 63 1.66 -11.22 -4.63
CA VAL A 63 0.34 -11.53 -4.04
C VAL A 63 0.36 -11.31 -2.53
N PHE A 64 1.40 -11.76 -1.85
CA PHE A 64 1.54 -11.57 -0.41
C PHE A 64 1.51 -10.08 -0.06
N THR A 65 2.29 -9.28 -0.77
CA THR A 65 2.34 -7.84 -0.51
C THR A 65 1.04 -7.14 -0.91
N GLU A 66 0.54 -7.36 -2.11
CA GLU A 66 -0.61 -6.63 -2.65
C GLU A 66 -1.94 -7.06 -2.03
N VAL A 67 -2.05 -8.28 -1.50
CA VAL A 67 -3.27 -8.78 -0.85
C VAL A 67 -3.14 -8.73 0.67
N VAL A 68 -2.16 -9.46 1.23
CA VAL A 68 -2.06 -9.62 2.69
C VAL A 68 -1.67 -8.30 3.34
N LEU A 69 -0.64 -7.59 2.85
CA LEU A 69 -0.25 -6.31 3.43
C LEU A 69 -1.28 -5.21 3.17
N SER A 70 -2.02 -5.26 2.05
CA SER A 70 -3.15 -4.35 1.83
C SER A 70 -4.25 -4.55 2.87
N ILE A 71 -4.61 -5.79 3.20
CA ILE A 71 -5.60 -6.10 4.25
C ILE A 71 -5.08 -5.66 5.63
N CYS A 72 -3.83 -5.98 5.97
CA CYS A 72 -3.20 -5.52 7.20
C CYS A 72 -3.21 -3.99 7.31
N MET A 73 -2.95 -3.30 6.19
CA MET A 73 -2.98 -1.85 6.11
C MET A 73 -4.41 -1.30 6.30
N ILE A 74 -5.45 -1.91 5.73
CA ILE A 74 -6.86 -1.54 6.00
C ILE A 74 -7.15 -1.59 7.50
N LEU A 75 -6.78 -2.70 8.16
CA LEU A 75 -6.95 -2.86 9.60
C LEU A 75 -6.03 -1.92 10.41
N GLY A 76 -4.95 -1.43 9.81
CA GLY A 76 -3.91 -0.68 10.52
C GLY A 76 -3.14 -1.56 11.50
N LEU A 77 -2.97 -2.83 11.14
CA LEU A 77 -2.14 -3.79 11.86
C LEU A 77 -0.76 -3.83 11.24
N ALA A 78 0.29 -3.74 12.07
CA ALA A 78 1.68 -3.66 11.64
C ALA A 78 1.86 -2.61 10.52
N PHE A 79 1.25 -1.44 10.70
CA PHE A 79 1.05 -0.44 9.64
C PHE A 79 2.36 -0.03 8.96
N ARG A 80 3.43 0.17 9.73
CA ARG A 80 4.74 0.53 9.18
C ARG A 80 5.31 -0.58 8.30
N ILE A 81 5.22 -1.84 8.75
CA ILE A 81 5.71 -3.00 8.01
C ILE A 81 4.90 -3.16 6.71
N SER A 82 3.56 -3.08 6.81
CA SER A 82 2.66 -3.19 5.67
C SER A 82 2.91 -2.09 4.63
N THR A 83 3.07 -0.85 5.08
CA THR A 83 3.33 0.30 4.19
C THR A 83 4.69 0.19 3.51
N ILE A 84 5.74 -0.21 4.24
CA ILE A 84 7.08 -0.38 3.65
C ILE A 84 7.07 -1.49 2.61
N GLY A 85 6.42 -2.63 2.87
CA GLY A 85 6.31 -3.72 1.90
C GLY A 85 5.62 -3.27 0.61
N LEU A 86 4.48 -2.59 0.73
CA LEU A 86 3.73 -2.04 -0.41
C LEU A 86 4.56 -0.99 -1.18
N LEU A 87 5.27 -0.13 -0.47
CA LEU A 87 6.15 0.88 -1.06
C LEU A 87 7.28 0.23 -1.88
N VAL A 88 7.95 -0.79 -1.32
CA VAL A 88 9.02 -1.53 -2.02
C VAL A 88 8.47 -2.22 -3.28
N THR A 89 7.28 -2.81 -3.20
CA THR A 89 6.67 -3.48 -4.37
C THR A 89 6.38 -2.48 -5.50
N MET A 90 5.91 -1.28 -5.16
CA MET A 90 5.70 -0.22 -6.15
C MET A 90 7.02 0.38 -6.69
N LEU A 91 8.08 0.45 -5.88
CA LEU A 91 9.42 0.83 -6.36
C LEU A 91 9.91 -0.15 -7.43
N ILE A 92 9.81 -1.45 -7.14
CA ILE A 92 10.23 -2.49 -8.07
C ILE A 92 9.37 -2.44 -9.34
N ALA A 93 8.06 -2.28 -9.21
CA ALA A 93 7.18 -2.14 -10.35
C ALA A 93 7.55 -0.93 -11.23
N ALA A 94 7.75 0.26 -10.64
CA ALA A 94 8.02 1.48 -11.40
C ALA A 94 9.43 1.53 -12.02
N PHE A 95 10.45 1.11 -11.28
CA PHE A 95 11.86 1.29 -11.65
C PHE A 95 12.55 0.05 -12.20
N VAL A 96 11.97 -1.15 -11.99
CA VAL A 96 12.55 -2.41 -12.49
C VAL A 96 11.65 -2.99 -13.57
N THR A 97 10.39 -3.30 -13.26
CA THR A 97 9.48 -3.93 -14.23
C THR A 97 9.16 -2.99 -15.38
N HIS A 98 8.84 -1.73 -15.08
CA HIS A 98 8.48 -0.74 -16.08
C HIS A 98 9.65 0.18 -16.46
N ALA A 99 10.91 -0.13 -16.13
CA ALA A 99 12.04 0.80 -16.29
C ALA A 99 12.13 1.46 -17.68
N GLY A 100 11.88 0.69 -18.75
CA GLY A 100 11.91 1.15 -20.14
C GLY A 100 10.61 1.75 -20.67
N ASP A 101 9.51 1.66 -19.92
CA ASP A 101 8.19 2.06 -20.39
C ASP A 101 7.98 3.58 -20.31
N PRO A 102 7.07 4.13 -21.14
CA PRO A 102 6.67 5.52 -21.07
C PRO A 102 5.98 5.84 -19.74
N LEU A 103 5.95 7.14 -19.40
CA LEU A 103 5.42 7.62 -18.12
C LEU A 103 3.96 7.20 -17.89
N GLU A 104 3.14 7.11 -18.94
CA GLU A 104 1.74 6.69 -18.88
C GLU A 104 1.55 5.30 -18.23
N VAL A 105 2.47 4.37 -18.47
CA VAL A 105 2.41 3.03 -17.86
C VAL A 105 2.93 3.07 -16.42
N LYS A 106 3.96 3.88 -16.14
CA LYS A 106 4.56 4.06 -14.81
C LYS A 106 3.70 4.85 -13.84
N GLU A 107 2.82 5.71 -14.35
CA GLU A 107 2.06 6.68 -13.56
C GLU A 107 1.33 6.03 -12.40
N LYS A 108 0.66 4.89 -12.64
CA LYS A 108 -0.07 4.16 -11.60
C LYS A 108 0.85 3.71 -10.47
N ALA A 109 1.97 3.08 -10.81
CA ALA A 109 2.95 2.62 -9.82
C ALA A 109 3.55 3.79 -9.01
N LEU A 110 3.83 4.91 -9.68
CA LEU A 110 4.33 6.13 -9.04
C LEU A 110 3.28 6.80 -8.13
N LEU A 111 2.01 6.80 -8.52
CA LEU A 111 0.91 7.34 -7.70
C LEU A 111 0.74 6.52 -6.41
N TYR A 112 0.70 5.19 -6.52
CA TYR A 112 0.66 4.33 -5.33
C TYR A 112 1.89 4.53 -4.45
N LEU A 113 3.08 4.59 -5.06
CA LEU A 113 4.33 4.85 -4.36
C LEU A 113 4.27 6.16 -3.56
N LEU A 114 3.80 7.25 -4.18
CA LEU A 114 3.68 8.55 -3.54
C LEU A 114 2.70 8.51 -2.36
N VAL A 115 1.53 7.90 -2.54
CA VAL A 115 0.53 7.79 -1.46
C VAL A 115 1.09 6.96 -0.31
N TYR A 116 1.78 5.85 -0.58
CA TYR A 116 2.42 5.05 0.47
C TYR A 116 3.56 5.79 1.16
N ALA A 117 4.34 6.62 0.45
CA ALA A 117 5.36 7.45 1.07
C ALA A 117 4.73 8.49 2.02
N ILE A 118 3.64 9.14 1.60
CA ILE A 118 2.90 10.07 2.45
C ILE A 118 2.36 9.36 3.69
N LEU A 119 1.76 8.18 3.54
CA LEU A 119 1.22 7.38 4.64
C LEU A 119 2.31 6.85 5.57
N ALA A 120 3.48 6.50 5.05
CA ALA A 120 4.63 6.08 5.85
C ALA A 120 5.12 7.21 6.78
N VAL A 121 5.11 8.46 6.30
CA VAL A 121 5.49 9.65 7.09
C VAL A 121 4.37 10.06 8.04
N ALA A 122 3.12 10.11 7.57
CA ALA A 122 1.98 10.56 8.37
C ALA A 122 1.62 9.59 9.50
N GLY A 123 1.86 8.29 9.31
CA GLY A 123 1.56 7.26 10.29
C GLY A 123 0.15 6.67 10.17
N SER A 124 -0.19 5.78 11.11
CA SER A 124 -1.38 4.92 11.03
C SER A 124 -2.69 5.61 11.46
N GLY A 125 -2.60 6.72 12.21
CA GLY A 125 -3.73 7.43 12.80
C GLY A 125 -4.38 6.70 13.98
N LYS A 126 -5.23 7.40 14.72
CA LYS A 126 -5.89 6.88 15.94
C LYS A 126 -6.75 5.63 15.74
N TYR A 127 -7.31 5.45 14.55
CA TYR A 127 -8.21 4.33 14.22
C TYR A 127 -7.47 3.04 13.80
N ALA A 128 -6.14 3.02 13.84
CA ALA A 128 -5.38 1.81 13.55
C ALA A 128 -5.40 0.82 14.73
N VAL A 129 -5.46 -0.49 14.44
CA VAL A 129 -5.32 -1.53 15.46
C VAL A 129 -4.00 -1.39 16.24
N ASP A 130 -2.92 -0.98 15.58
CA ASP A 130 -1.63 -0.67 16.21
C ASP A 130 -1.74 0.39 17.33
N HIS A 131 -2.65 1.37 17.19
CA HIS A 131 -2.86 2.41 18.21
C HIS A 131 -3.47 1.82 19.48
N PHE A 132 -4.43 0.90 19.33
CA PHE A 132 -5.04 0.20 20.47
C PHE A 132 -4.06 -0.75 21.16
N ILE A 133 -3.24 -1.46 20.38
CA ILE A 133 -2.19 -2.34 20.90
C ILE A 133 -1.16 -1.53 21.69
N SER A 134 -0.65 -0.43 21.11
CA SER A 134 0.31 0.45 21.78
C SER A 134 -0.24 1.05 23.07
N LYS A 135 -1.51 1.47 23.09
CA LYS A 135 -2.16 1.98 24.31
C LYS A 135 -2.23 0.92 25.41
N LYS A 136 -2.46 -0.36 25.06
CA LYS A 136 -2.53 -1.46 26.03
C LYS A 136 -1.16 -1.93 26.53
N LEU A 137 -0.09 -1.78 25.74
CA LEU A 137 1.28 -2.10 26.13
C LEU A 137 1.92 -1.03 27.03
N ASN A 138 1.49 0.23 26.90
CA ASN A 138 2.00 1.36 27.67
C ASN A 138 1.12 1.71 28.89
N SER A 139 0.19 0.84 29.27
CA SER A 139 -0.75 1.00 30.39
C SER A 139 -0.58 -0.11 31.39
#